data_AF-A0A746B2H1-F1
#
_entry.id   AF-A0A746B2H1-F1
#
_cell.length_a   1.000
_cell.length_b   1.000
_cell.length_c   1.000
_cell.angle_alpha   90.00
_cell.angle_beta   90.00
_cell.angle_gamma   90.00
#
_symmetry.space_group_name_H-M   'P 1'
#
loop_
_entity.id
_entity.type
_entity.pdbx_description
1 polymer ?
#
loop_
_entity_poly.entity_id
_entity_poly.type
_entity_poly.pdbx_seq_one_letter_code
_entity_poly.pdbx_strand_id
1 'polypeptide(L)'
;MRFEVDGVETGTTVSIVDECGHAAQIITALLDELEHYKSREERVTKLVLDNSTSWDALYKKLESSEKRIAELVNDEVRQRLANAEHQLHMAELAKCNLRASRKAQFRKRKAAERRIAELEAREIKPAKGEVLVVVSGFTGCGKSAIAGEIEIAMKAIGVPVQWTNGDAEKHMTGADWLTAIEMYKPTVRIVEVNVPRAAGIKVEGE
;
A
#
# COMPACT_ATOMS: atom_id res chain seq x y z
N MET A 1 35.06 110.11 10.21
CA MET A 1 34.96 110.70 11.56
C MET A 1 36.23 110.27 12.32
N ARG A 2 36.82 111.09 13.21
CA ARG A 2 38.00 110.66 13.99
C ARG A 2 37.53 110.10 15.33
N PHE A 3 37.98 108.91 15.68
CA PHE A 3 37.60 108.24 16.92
C PHE A 3 38.83 108.08 17.83
N GLU A 4 38.66 108.47 19.09
CA GLU A 4 39.61 108.22 20.17
C GLU A 4 39.06 107.09 21.05
N VAL A 5 39.91 106.10 21.34
CA VAL A 5 39.65 105.06 22.33
C VAL A 5 40.69 105.26 23.43
N ASP A 6 40.24 105.42 24.68
CA ASP A 6 41.09 105.67 25.85
C ASP A 6 42.07 106.85 25.69
N GLY A 7 41.65 107.91 24.98
CA GLY A 7 42.41 109.16 24.84
C GLY A 7 43.62 109.11 23.89
N VAL A 8 43.76 108.04 23.09
CA VAL A 8 44.78 107.95 22.03
C VAL A 8 44.11 108.00 20.66
N GLU A 9 44.50 108.99 19.85
CA GLU A 9 44.03 109.14 18.47
C GLU A 9 44.61 107.97 17.63
N THR A 10 43.75 107.03 17.25
CA THR A 10 44.14 105.75 16.63
C THR A 10 44.66 105.88 15.19
N GLY A 11 44.84 107.10 14.67
CA GLY A 11 45.37 107.39 13.33
C GLY A 11 44.52 106.90 12.15
N THR A 12 43.40 106.22 12.42
CA THR A 12 42.58 105.58 11.39
C THR A 12 41.45 106.51 11.00
N THR A 13 41.52 107.07 9.78
CA THR A 13 40.42 107.89 9.24
C THR A 13 39.40 106.95 8.64
N VAL A 14 38.35 106.64 9.39
CA VAL A 14 37.28 105.80 8.86
C VAL A 14 36.20 106.65 8.19
N SER A 15 35.97 106.34 6.91
CA SER A 15 34.91 106.91 6.10
C SER A 15 33.63 106.14 6.39
N ILE A 16 32.63 106.83 6.93
CA ILE A 16 31.28 106.28 7.17
C ILE A 16 30.73 105.67 5.88
N VAL A 17 31.08 106.25 4.72
CA VAL A 17 30.66 105.75 3.40
C VAL A 17 31.25 104.37 3.10
N ASP A 18 32.52 104.13 3.46
CA ASP A 18 33.21 102.87 3.20
C ASP A 18 32.73 101.76 4.17
N GLU A 19 32.53 102.10 5.45
CA GLU A 19 31.94 101.17 6.44
C GLU A 19 30.50 100.80 6.07
N CYS A 20 29.68 101.78 5.68
CA CYS A 20 28.32 101.53 5.21
C CYS A 20 28.32 100.70 3.90
N GLY A 21 29.29 100.92 3.01
CA GLY A 21 29.48 100.11 1.80
C GLY A 21 29.84 98.66 2.11
N HIS A 22 30.73 98.42 3.08
CA HIS A 22 31.10 97.07 3.51
C HIS A 22 29.95 96.37 4.23
N ALA A 23 29.23 97.09 5.10
CA ALA A 23 28.02 96.58 5.74
C ALA A 23 26.94 96.20 4.72
N ALA A 24 26.73 97.01 3.68
CA ALA A 24 25.80 96.70 2.60
C ALA A 24 26.19 95.42 1.85
N GLN A 25 27.49 95.22 1.54
CA GLN A 25 27.98 93.99 0.91
C GLN A 25 27.74 92.74 1.77
N ILE A 26 28.01 92.83 3.08
CA ILE A 26 27.77 91.73 4.02
C ILE A 26 26.27 91.43 4.08
N ILE A 27 25.41 92.45 4.15
CA ILE A 27 23.96 92.28 4.17
C ILE A 27 23.48 91.58 2.89
N THR A 28 23.97 91.99 1.71
CA THR A 28 23.61 91.33 0.45
C THR A 28 24.05 89.86 0.43
N ALA A 29 25.29 89.55 0.84
CA ALA A 29 25.78 88.18 0.88
C ALA A 29 24.96 87.28 1.84
N LEU A 30 24.58 87.82 3.00
CA LEU A 30 23.72 87.10 3.95
C LEU A 30 22.30 86.89 3.41
N LEU A 31 21.76 87.84 2.65
CA LEU A 31 20.46 87.70 1.98
C LEU A 31 20.51 86.61 0.91
N ASP A 32 21.55 86.57 0.08
CA ASP A 32 21.74 85.53 -0.94
C ASP A 32 21.87 84.14 -0.30
N GLU A 33 22.59 84.02 0.83
CA GLU A 33 22.72 82.76 1.55
C GLU A 33 21.39 82.31 2.15
N LEU A 34 20.61 83.24 2.73
CA LEU A 34 19.27 82.96 3.27
C LEU A 34 18.32 82.47 2.18
N GLU A 35 18.36 83.08 0.98
CA GLU A 35 17.57 82.64 -0.17
C GLU A 35 17.98 81.23 -0.63
N HIS A 36 19.28 80.94 -0.65
CA HIS A 36 19.78 79.59 -0.94
C HIS A 36 19.31 78.55 0.09
N TYR A 37 19.32 78.88 1.39
CA TYR A 37 18.78 77.99 2.43
C TYR A 37 17.30 77.72 2.24
N LYS A 38 16.51 78.75 1.95
CA LYS A 38 15.06 78.59 1.67
C LYS A 38 14.81 77.68 0.46
N SER A 39 15.54 77.89 -0.64
CA SER A 39 15.46 77.01 -1.82
C SER A 39 15.87 75.56 -1.52
N ARG A 40 16.87 75.36 -0.65
CA ARG A 40 17.25 74.02 -0.20
C ARG A 40 16.16 73.37 0.66
N GLU A 41 15.55 74.13 1.58
CA GLU A 41 14.46 73.64 2.43
C GLU A 41 13.24 73.21 1.61
N GLU A 42 12.87 73.98 0.59
CA GLU A 42 11.78 73.63 -0.34
C GLU A 42 12.07 72.33 -1.09
N ARG A 43 13.31 72.14 -1.58
CA ARG A 43 13.73 70.89 -2.24
C ARG A 43 13.71 69.69 -1.31
N VAL A 44 14.18 69.85 -0.07
CA VAL A 44 14.15 68.78 0.94
C VAL A 44 12.70 68.40 1.26
N THR A 45 11.83 69.39 1.45
CA THR A 45 10.39 69.16 1.69
C THR A 45 9.75 68.37 0.55
N LYS A 46 10.00 68.77 -0.70
CA LYS A 46 9.50 68.04 -1.87
C LYS A 46 10.02 66.60 -1.91
N LEU A 47 11.32 66.39 -1.69
CA LEU A 47 11.92 65.06 -1.69
C LEU A 47 11.31 64.16 -0.60
N VAL A 48 11.07 64.70 0.59
CA VAL A 48 10.43 63.95 1.68
C VAL A 48 9.00 63.55 1.31
N LEU A 49 8.23 64.46 0.70
CA LEU A 49 6.88 64.15 0.23
C LEU A 49 6.88 63.09 -0.88
N ASP A 50 7.73 63.25 -1.90
CA ASP A 50 7.86 62.30 -3.00
C ASP A 50 8.28 60.91 -2.47
N ASN A 51 9.23 60.87 -1.53
CA ASN A 51 9.63 59.62 -0.87
C ASN A 51 8.49 59.01 -0.06
N SER A 52 7.72 59.81 0.70
CA SER A 52 6.57 59.32 1.46
C SER A 52 5.52 58.67 0.55
N THR A 53 5.19 59.32 -0.58
CA THR A 53 4.22 58.75 -1.54
C THR A 53 4.74 57.47 -2.20
N SER A 54 6.05 57.40 -2.46
CA SER A 54 6.70 56.19 -2.97
C SER A 54 6.60 55.03 -1.97
N TRP A 55 6.89 55.28 -0.69
CA TRP A 55 6.74 54.29 0.38
C TRP A 55 5.30 53.81 0.53
N ASP A 56 4.32 54.71 0.50
CA ASP A 56 2.89 54.35 0.57
C ASP A 56 2.48 53.42 -0.58
N ALA A 57 2.97 53.69 -1.80
CA ALA A 57 2.70 52.84 -2.96
C ALA A 57 3.33 51.45 -2.80
N LEU A 58 4.55 51.38 -2.28
CA LEU A 58 5.23 50.10 -2.00
C LEU A 58 4.50 49.30 -0.91
N TYR A 59 4.05 49.94 0.17
CA TYR A 59 3.30 49.27 1.22
C TYR A 59 1.98 48.68 0.72
N LYS A 60 1.22 49.43 -0.09
CA LYS A 60 -0.02 48.91 -0.72
C LYS A 60 0.25 47.71 -1.62
N LYS A 61 1.34 47.77 -2.38
CA LYS A 61 1.75 46.66 -3.24
C LYS A 61 2.16 45.43 -2.43
N LEU A 62 2.86 45.62 -1.31
CA LEU A 62 3.22 44.56 -0.39
C LEU A 62 1.96 43.90 0.19
N GLU A 63 1.05 44.68 0.75
CA GLU A 63 -0.19 44.19 1.35
C GLU A 63 -1.07 43.42 0.33
N SER A 64 -1.19 43.92 -0.90
CA SER A 64 -1.92 43.20 -1.96
C SER A 64 -1.24 41.89 -2.36
N SER A 65 0.09 41.87 -2.40
CA SER A 65 0.86 40.65 -2.69
C SER A 65 0.71 39.63 -1.56
N GLU A 66 0.76 40.05 -0.30
CA GLU A 66 0.55 39.19 0.86
C GLU A 66 -0.85 38.57 0.87
N LYS A 67 -1.89 39.37 0.60
CA LYS A 67 -3.27 38.88 0.46
C LYS A 67 -3.39 37.83 -0.65
N ARG A 68 -2.81 38.10 -1.82
CA ARG A 68 -2.80 37.15 -2.94
C ARG A 68 -2.08 35.85 -2.60
N ILE A 69 -0.97 35.92 -1.88
CA ILE A 69 -0.25 34.72 -1.41
C ILE A 69 -1.13 33.92 -0.45
N ALA A 70 -1.79 34.58 0.50
CA ALA A 70 -2.68 33.92 1.44
C ALA A 70 -3.87 33.22 0.75
N GLU A 71 -4.45 33.86 -0.26
CA GLU A 71 -5.52 33.27 -1.09
C GLU A 71 -5.03 32.03 -1.83
N LEU A 72 -3.89 32.12 -2.53
CA LEU A 72 -3.31 30.98 -3.26
C LEU A 72 -3.00 29.79 -2.35
N VAL A 73 -2.46 30.06 -1.16
CA VAL A 73 -2.17 29.01 -0.17
C VAL A 73 -3.46 28.36 0.32
N ASN A 74 -4.52 29.15 0.57
CA ASN A 74 -5.83 28.61 0.97
C ASN A 74 -6.45 27.74 -0.13
N ASP A 75 -6.39 28.18 -1.38
CA ASP A 75 -6.92 27.42 -2.52
C ASP A 75 -6.15 26.11 -2.74
N GLU A 76 -4.82 26.14 -2.62
CA GLU A 76 -4.00 24.94 -2.71
C GLU A 76 -4.33 23.94 -1.58
N VAL A 77 -4.50 24.43 -0.34
CA VAL A 77 -4.90 23.59 0.79
C VAL A 77 -6.28 22.98 0.55
N ARG A 78 -7.26 23.75 0.04
CA ARG A 78 -8.60 23.25 -0.31
C ARG A 78 -8.53 22.16 -1.38
N GLN A 79 -7.74 22.37 -2.43
CA GLN A 79 -7.58 21.38 -3.50
C GLN A 79 -6.92 20.10 -2.98
N ARG A 80 -5.88 20.21 -2.15
CA ARG A 80 -5.23 19.05 -1.51
C ARG A 80 -6.20 18.29 -0.61
N LEU A 81 -7.03 19.00 0.15
CA LEU A 81 -8.04 18.39 1.01
C LEU A 81 -9.07 17.61 0.18
N ALA A 82 -9.64 18.22 -0.86
CA ALA A 82 -10.61 17.57 -1.75
C ALA A 82 -10.02 16.31 -2.42
N ASN A 83 -8.76 16.37 -2.85
CA ASN A 83 -8.07 15.22 -3.41
C ASN A 83 -7.89 14.09 -2.39
N ALA A 84 -7.49 14.43 -1.15
CA ALA A 84 -7.33 13.46 -0.07
C ALA A 84 -8.67 12.81 0.32
N GLU A 85 -9.74 13.58 0.41
CA GLU A 85 -11.10 13.09 0.66
C GLU A 85 -11.56 12.12 -0.42
N HIS A 86 -11.33 12.45 -1.69
CA HIS A 86 -11.66 11.57 -2.81
C HIS A 86 -10.88 10.25 -2.75
N GLN A 87 -9.57 10.31 -2.47
CA GLN A 87 -8.74 9.12 -2.32
C GLN A 87 -9.20 8.24 -1.16
N LEU A 88 -9.53 8.84 -0.02
CA LEU A 88 -10.05 8.11 1.14
C LEU A 88 -11.37 7.42 0.79
N HIS A 89 -12.29 8.13 0.12
CA HIS A 89 -13.56 7.54 -0.31
C HIS A 89 -13.37 6.35 -1.26
N MET A 90 -12.49 6.48 -2.25
CA MET A 90 -12.17 5.37 -3.16
C MET A 90 -11.55 4.17 -2.42
N ALA A 91 -10.66 4.43 -1.45
CA ALA A 91 -10.05 3.39 -0.63
C ALA A 91 -11.08 2.66 0.26
N GLU A 92 -12.05 3.38 0.82
CA GLU A 92 -13.14 2.81 1.60
C GLU A 92 -14.05 1.91 0.76
N LEU A 93 -14.44 2.36 -0.43
CA LEU A 93 -15.21 1.56 -1.36
C LEU A 93 -14.47 0.27 -1.75
N ALA A 94 -13.18 0.38 -2.07
CA ALA A 94 -12.33 -0.78 -2.38
C ALA A 94 -12.27 -1.76 -1.19
N LYS A 95 -12.10 -1.26 0.03
CA LYS A 95 -12.09 -2.06 1.26
C LYS A 95 -13.41 -2.77 1.49
N CYS A 96 -14.54 -2.11 1.27
CA CYS A 96 -15.88 -2.70 1.37
C CYS A 96 -16.07 -3.82 0.33
N ASN A 97 -15.68 -3.60 -0.92
CA ASN A 97 -15.76 -4.61 -1.98
C ASN A 97 -14.89 -5.84 -1.67
N LEU A 98 -13.65 -5.64 -1.22
CA LEU A 98 -12.77 -6.74 -0.82
C LEU A 98 -13.34 -7.52 0.38
N ARG A 99 -13.89 -6.82 1.38
CA ARG A 99 -14.54 -7.46 2.54
C ARG A 99 -15.76 -8.29 2.10
N ALA A 100 -16.60 -7.76 1.23
CA ALA A 100 -17.76 -8.47 0.70
C ALA A 100 -17.35 -9.73 -0.09
N SER A 101 -16.35 -9.59 -0.97
CA SER A 101 -15.79 -10.71 -1.75
C SER A 101 -15.20 -11.79 -0.85
N ARG A 102 -14.35 -11.43 0.13
CA ARG A 102 -13.79 -12.37 1.10
C ARG A 102 -14.87 -13.07 1.93
N LYS A 103 -15.91 -12.36 2.35
CA LYS A 103 -17.05 -12.95 3.10
C LYS A 103 -17.81 -13.96 2.24
N ALA A 104 -18.03 -13.65 0.96
CA ALA A 104 -18.67 -14.56 0.03
C ALA A 104 -17.81 -15.82 -0.23
N GLN A 105 -16.50 -15.65 -0.46
CA GLN A 105 -15.57 -16.76 -0.62
C GLN A 105 -15.49 -17.63 0.64
N PHE A 106 -15.45 -17.03 1.83
CA PHE A 106 -15.46 -17.76 3.09
C PHE A 106 -16.73 -18.61 3.26
N ARG A 107 -17.91 -18.07 2.92
CA ARG A 107 -19.15 -18.84 2.93
C ARG A 107 -19.11 -20.02 1.96
N LYS A 108 -18.61 -19.82 0.74
CA LYS A 108 -18.43 -20.88 -0.26
C LYS A 108 -17.48 -21.97 0.25
N ARG A 109 -16.33 -21.57 0.79
CA ARG A 109 -15.34 -22.49 1.36
C ARG A 109 -15.91 -23.29 2.53
N LYS A 110 -16.61 -22.65 3.46
CA LYS A 110 -17.27 -23.33 4.59
C LYS A 110 -18.34 -24.32 4.12
N ALA A 111 -19.08 -24.00 3.06
CA ALA A 111 -20.06 -24.93 2.47
C ALA A 111 -19.38 -26.13 1.80
N ALA A 112 -18.28 -25.90 1.07
CA ALA A 112 -17.48 -26.96 0.46
C ALA A 112 -16.83 -27.85 1.52
N GLU A 113 -16.23 -27.29 2.57
CA GLU A 113 -15.65 -28.03 3.69
C GLU A 113 -16.70 -28.91 4.39
N ARG A 114 -17.92 -28.39 4.62
CA ARG A 114 -19.03 -29.19 5.13
C ARG A 114 -19.40 -30.35 4.21
N ARG A 115 -19.43 -30.12 2.90
CA ARG A 115 -19.74 -31.16 1.92
C ARG A 115 -18.65 -32.23 1.87
N ILE A 116 -17.38 -31.84 1.94
CA ILE A 116 -16.25 -32.77 2.01
C ILE A 116 -16.36 -33.60 3.30
N ALA A 117 -16.58 -32.97 4.45
CA ALA A 117 -16.75 -33.70 5.71
C ALA A 117 -17.93 -34.69 5.69
N GLU A 118 -19.04 -34.34 5.04
CA GLU A 118 -20.17 -35.27 4.83
C GLU A 118 -19.77 -36.47 3.96
N LEU A 119 -18.99 -36.24 2.89
CA LEU A 119 -18.51 -37.29 2.01
C LEU A 119 -17.47 -38.18 2.70
N GLU A 120 -16.51 -37.59 3.42
CA GLU A 120 -15.50 -38.31 4.20
C GLU A 120 -16.12 -39.14 5.33
N ALA A 121 -17.22 -38.67 5.94
CA ALA A 121 -17.94 -39.45 6.95
C ALA A 121 -18.70 -40.65 6.36
N ARG A 122 -19.04 -40.60 5.06
CA ARG A 122 -19.64 -41.73 4.33
C ARG A 122 -18.59 -42.67 3.75
N GLU A 123 -17.36 -42.21 3.62
CA GLU A 123 -16.25 -43.02 3.13
C GLU A 123 -15.80 -44.00 4.21
N ILE A 124 -15.89 -45.30 3.90
CA ILE A 124 -15.43 -46.36 4.77
C ILE A 124 -13.90 -46.44 4.61
N LYS A 125 -13.16 -46.11 5.67
CA LYS A 125 -11.69 -46.19 5.66
C LYS A 125 -11.24 -47.58 6.16
N PRO A 126 -10.33 -48.28 5.45
CA PRO A 126 -9.76 -49.53 5.94
C PRO A 126 -8.94 -49.30 7.20
N ALA A 127 -8.97 -50.26 8.13
CA ALA A 127 -8.05 -50.26 9.26
C ALA A 127 -6.61 -50.52 8.82
N LYS A 128 -5.65 -50.23 9.71
CA LYS A 128 -4.23 -50.45 9.43
C LYS A 128 -3.95 -51.95 9.25
N GLY A 129 -3.53 -52.35 8.04
CA GLY A 129 -3.29 -53.75 7.68
C GLY A 129 -4.51 -54.48 7.11
N GLU A 130 -5.64 -53.79 6.97
CA GLU A 130 -6.85 -54.29 6.33
C GLU A 130 -6.89 -53.86 4.86
N VAL A 131 -7.34 -54.74 3.97
CA VAL A 131 -7.64 -54.41 2.57
C VAL A 131 -9.15 -54.35 2.41
N LEU A 132 -9.70 -53.15 2.28
CA LEU A 132 -11.13 -52.95 2.01
C LEU A 132 -11.40 -53.05 0.51
N VAL A 133 -12.26 -53.99 0.12
CA VAL A 133 -12.75 -54.14 -1.26
C VAL A 133 -14.19 -53.69 -1.32
N VAL A 134 -14.47 -52.61 -2.07
CA VAL A 134 -15.83 -52.09 -2.30
C VAL A 134 -16.29 -52.50 -3.69
N VAL A 135 -17.28 -53.39 -3.76
CA VAL A 135 -17.91 -53.81 -5.03
C VAL A 135 -19.21 -53.04 -5.22
N SER A 136 -19.23 -52.07 -6.14
CA SER A 136 -20.39 -51.21 -6.42
C SER A 136 -20.93 -51.40 -7.84
N GLY A 137 -22.24 -51.25 -8.01
CA GLY A 137 -22.92 -51.32 -9.31
C GLY A 137 -24.44 -51.42 -9.16
N PHE A 138 -25.17 -51.47 -10.27
CA PHE A 138 -26.63 -51.58 -10.27
C PHE A 138 -27.12 -52.96 -9.76
N THR A 139 -28.39 -53.04 -9.35
CA THR A 139 -29.01 -54.33 -9.00
C THR A 139 -29.00 -55.27 -10.21
N GLY A 140 -28.58 -56.52 -10.04
CA GLY A 140 -28.51 -57.51 -11.13
C GLY A 140 -27.23 -57.50 -11.98
N CYS A 141 -26.28 -56.59 -11.76
CA CYS A 141 -25.04 -56.52 -12.56
C CYS A 141 -23.94 -57.53 -12.16
N GLY A 142 -24.25 -58.53 -11.33
CA GLY A 142 -23.29 -59.56 -10.93
C GLY A 142 -22.35 -59.19 -9.77
N LYS A 143 -22.62 -58.13 -9.00
CA LYS A 143 -21.78 -57.71 -7.84
C LYS A 143 -21.53 -58.85 -6.84
N SER A 144 -22.59 -59.57 -6.48
CA SER A 144 -22.53 -60.66 -5.51
C SER A 144 -21.72 -61.86 -6.01
N ALA A 145 -21.66 -62.08 -7.33
CA ALA A 145 -20.81 -63.10 -7.91
C ALA A 145 -19.34 -62.75 -7.72
N ILE A 146 -18.95 -61.51 -8.06
CA ILE A 146 -17.57 -61.02 -7.88
C ILE A 146 -17.17 -61.00 -6.40
N ALA A 147 -18.03 -60.48 -5.52
CA ALA A 147 -17.77 -60.47 -4.08
C ALA A 147 -17.63 -61.90 -3.51
N GLY A 148 -18.45 -62.83 -4.01
CA GLY A 148 -18.37 -64.25 -3.65
C GLY A 148 -17.08 -64.92 -4.12
N GLU A 149 -16.65 -64.69 -5.35
CA GLU A 149 -15.37 -65.22 -5.88
C GLU A 149 -14.18 -64.75 -5.04
N ILE A 150 -14.17 -63.47 -4.65
CA ILE A 150 -13.14 -62.90 -3.78
C ILE A 150 -13.18 -63.57 -2.40
N GLU A 151 -14.36 -63.78 -1.81
CA GLU A 151 -14.51 -64.47 -0.53
C GLU A 151 -13.92 -65.88 -0.55
N ILE A 152 -14.21 -66.66 -1.60
CA ILE A 152 -13.68 -68.02 -1.76
C ILE A 152 -12.16 -68.00 -1.90
N ALA A 153 -11.63 -67.17 -2.79
CA ALA A 153 -10.20 -67.09 -3.06
C ALA A 153 -9.40 -66.73 -1.79
N MET A 154 -9.89 -65.74 -1.04
CA MET A 154 -9.25 -65.29 0.20
C MET A 154 -9.35 -66.35 1.31
N LYS A 155 -10.49 -67.04 1.48
CA LYS A 155 -10.61 -68.16 2.43
C LYS A 155 -9.69 -69.33 2.07
N ALA A 156 -9.55 -69.64 0.78
CA ALA A 156 -8.69 -70.72 0.30
C ALA A 156 -7.20 -70.49 0.60
N ILE A 157 -6.74 -69.23 0.60
CA ILE A 157 -5.37 -68.85 1.00
C ILE A 157 -5.22 -68.61 2.52
N GLY A 158 -6.28 -68.83 3.31
CA GLY A 158 -6.27 -68.66 4.76
C GLY A 158 -6.39 -67.22 5.26
N VAL A 159 -6.79 -66.27 4.40
CA VAL A 159 -7.06 -64.89 4.79
C VAL A 159 -8.47 -64.78 5.37
N PRO A 160 -8.67 -64.18 6.56
CA PRO A 160 -10.00 -63.99 7.13
C PRO A 160 -10.79 -62.97 6.29
N VAL A 161 -12.04 -63.31 5.93
CA VAL A 161 -12.93 -62.47 5.15
C VAL A 161 -14.21 -62.20 5.92
N GLN A 162 -14.67 -60.95 5.88
CA GLN A 162 -15.97 -60.55 6.40
C GLN A 162 -16.75 -59.82 5.30
N TRP A 163 -17.95 -60.31 4.99
CA TRP A 163 -18.85 -59.65 4.04
C TRP A 163 -19.85 -58.78 4.82
N THR A 164 -19.51 -57.51 5.02
CA THR A 164 -20.38 -56.58 5.77
C THR A 164 -21.52 -56.05 4.90
N ASN A 165 -22.76 -56.02 5.44
CA ASN A 165 -23.94 -55.41 4.82
C ASN A 165 -24.38 -56.04 3.47
N GLY A 166 -24.01 -57.31 3.22
CA GLY A 166 -24.31 -58.04 1.98
C GLY A 166 -25.10 -59.34 2.15
N ASP A 167 -25.42 -59.74 3.39
CA ASP A 167 -26.00 -61.05 3.68
C ASP A 167 -27.35 -61.28 2.98
N ALA A 168 -28.20 -60.25 2.91
CA ALA A 168 -29.48 -60.34 2.20
C ALA A 168 -29.30 -60.56 0.69
N GLU A 169 -28.36 -59.86 0.04
CA GLU A 169 -28.08 -60.02 -1.40
C GLU A 169 -27.36 -61.36 -1.66
N LYS A 170 -26.52 -61.82 -0.71
CA LYS A 170 -25.82 -63.12 -0.74
C LYS A 170 -26.80 -64.30 -0.68
N HIS A 171 -27.73 -64.29 0.27
CA HIS A 171 -28.74 -65.34 0.42
C HIS A 171 -29.72 -65.35 -0.75
N MET A 172 -30.11 -64.18 -1.25
CA MET A 172 -31.04 -64.05 -2.38
C MET A 172 -30.45 -64.55 -3.71
N THR A 173 -29.15 -64.33 -3.94
CA THR A 173 -28.46 -64.75 -5.18
C THR A 173 -27.86 -66.15 -5.11
N GLY A 174 -27.97 -66.84 -3.97
CA GLY A 174 -27.36 -68.15 -3.77
C GLY A 174 -25.83 -68.10 -3.74
N ALA A 175 -25.23 -66.95 -3.45
CA ALA A 175 -23.78 -66.77 -3.32
C ALA A 175 -23.25 -67.30 -1.97
N ASP A 176 -23.81 -68.41 -1.47
CA ASP A 176 -23.36 -69.10 -0.28
C ASP A 176 -22.41 -70.22 -0.67
N TRP A 177 -21.12 -70.03 -0.40
CA TRP A 177 -20.03 -70.81 -0.97
C TRP A 177 -19.41 -71.81 0.02
N LEU A 178 -20.01 -72.01 1.20
CA LEU A 178 -19.47 -72.93 2.21
C LEU A 178 -19.27 -74.35 1.64
N THR A 179 -20.22 -74.82 0.83
CA THR A 179 -20.19 -76.10 0.10
C THR A 179 -19.30 -76.06 -1.15
N ALA A 180 -19.06 -74.87 -1.73
CA ALA A 180 -18.28 -74.71 -2.95
C ALA A 180 -16.77 -74.62 -2.70
N ILE A 181 -16.33 -74.28 -1.48
CA ILE A 181 -14.91 -74.29 -1.09
C ILE A 181 -14.29 -75.68 -1.30
N GLU A 182 -15.02 -76.77 -1.01
CA GLU A 182 -14.54 -78.13 -1.25
C GLU A 182 -14.44 -78.47 -2.75
N MET A 183 -15.26 -77.85 -3.59
CA MET A 183 -15.21 -78.00 -5.05
C MET A 183 -14.08 -77.17 -5.67
N TYR A 184 -13.74 -76.03 -5.07
CA TYR A 184 -12.71 -75.11 -5.53
C TYR A 184 -11.32 -75.59 -5.11
N LYS A 185 -10.90 -76.76 -5.62
CA LYS A 185 -9.52 -77.28 -5.51
C LYS A 185 -8.71 -76.86 -6.74
N PRO A 186 -8.20 -75.60 -6.80
CA PRO A 186 -7.42 -75.17 -7.95
C PRO A 186 -6.13 -75.99 -8.04
N THR A 187 -5.71 -76.25 -9.26
CA THR A 187 -4.39 -76.82 -9.53
C THR A 187 -3.47 -75.67 -9.94
N VAL A 188 -2.43 -75.41 -9.14
CA VAL A 188 -1.43 -74.39 -9.46
C VAL A 188 -0.21 -75.09 -10.04
N ARG A 189 0.14 -74.76 -11.29
CA ARG A 189 1.39 -75.17 -11.92
C ARG A 189 2.35 -74.01 -11.87
N ILE A 190 3.36 -74.10 -11.00
CA ILE A 190 4.45 -73.12 -10.93
C ILE A 190 5.58 -73.64 -11.84
N VAL A 191 6.00 -72.83 -12.81
CA VAL A 191 7.18 -73.10 -13.63
C VAL A 191 8.19 -72.03 -13.32
N GLU A 192 9.22 -72.39 -12.56
CA GLU A 192 10.38 -71.54 -12.38
C GLU A 192 11.33 -71.78 -13.56
N VAL A 193 11.60 -70.72 -14.33
CA VAL A 193 12.61 -70.76 -15.40
C VAL A 193 13.84 -70.01 -14.91
N ASN A 194 14.89 -70.76 -14.57
CA ASN A 194 16.18 -70.17 -14.26
C ASN A 194 16.86 -69.74 -15.57
N VAL A 195 17.07 -68.43 -15.76
CA VAL A 195 17.88 -67.91 -16.87
C VAL A 195 19.33 -67.86 -16.38
N PRO A 196 20.24 -68.66 -16.94
CA PRO A 196 21.63 -68.67 -16.49
C PRO A 196 22.27 -67.30 -16.74
N ARG A 197 22.85 -66.70 -15.69
CA ARG A 197 23.77 -65.59 -15.88
C ARG A 197 24.96 -66.11 -16.68
N ALA A 198 25.20 -65.51 -17.85
CA ALA A 198 26.38 -65.80 -18.65
C ALA A 198 27.63 -65.69 -17.77
N ALA A 199 28.42 -66.76 -17.72
CA ALA A 199 29.68 -66.80 -16.99
C ALA A 199 30.69 -65.90 -17.71
N GLY A 200 30.76 -64.63 -17.30
CA GLY A 200 31.75 -63.69 -17.80
C GLY A 200 31.34 -62.25 -17.58
N ILE A 201 31.56 -61.74 -16.36
CA ILE A 201 32.28 -60.48 -16.07
C ILE A 201 32.54 -60.52 -14.55
N LYS A 202 33.82 -60.56 -14.19
CA LYS A 202 34.31 -60.48 -12.81
C LYS A 202 33.96 -59.10 -12.25
N VAL A 203 33.41 -59.05 -11.05
CA VAL A 203 33.45 -57.83 -10.22
C VAL A 203 34.52 -58.12 -9.16
N GLU A 204 35.67 -57.46 -9.30
CA GLU A 204 36.73 -57.47 -8.28
C GLU A 204 36.21 -56.82 -6.97
N GLY A 205 36.72 -57.31 -5.83
CA GLY A 205 36.42 -56.84 -4.47
C GLY A 205 36.69 -55.34 -4.28
N GLU A 206 36.19 -54.70 -3.24
CA GLU A 206 35.97 -55.10 -1.84
C GLU A 206 34.76 -54.34 -1.27
#